data_AF-A0A2H0MFY6-F1
#
_entry.id   AF-A0A2H0MFY6-F1
#
_cell.length_a   1.000
_cell.length_b   1.000
_cell.length_c   1.000
_cell.angle_alpha   90.00
_cell.angle_beta   90.00
_cell.angle_gamma   90.00
#
_symmetry.space_group_name_H-M   'P 1'
#
loop_
_entity.id
_entity.type
_entity.pdbx_description
1 polymer ?
#
loop_
_entity_poly.entity_id
_entity_poly.type
_entity_poly.pdbx_seq_one_letter_code
_entity_poly.pdbx_strand_id
1 'polypeptide(L)'
;MSTIIDLLIRYPLLELFLIAALGYPLGKIRFFGTSLGVATVLFVGLGFGALHPQLVLPDIVFMLGLVLFVYNIGLSSGRNFFASFRRKGLRDNLFVAGVLAVGFIVT
;
A
#
# COMPACT_ATOMS: atom_id res chain seq x y z
N MET A 1 -12.06 -17.04 -24.70
CA MET A 1 -11.42 -16.56 -23.46
C MET A 1 -11.87 -17.48 -22.34
N SER A 2 -11.02 -17.73 -21.34
CA SER A 2 -11.29 -18.74 -20.32
C SER A 2 -12.51 -18.35 -19.48
N THR A 3 -13.48 -19.26 -19.36
CA THR A 3 -14.75 -19.07 -18.62
C THR A 3 -14.55 -18.50 -17.21
N ILE A 4 -13.40 -18.78 -16.59
CA ILE A 4 -13.01 -18.25 -15.28
C ILE A 4 -12.80 -16.73 -15.33
N ILE A 5 -12.07 -16.20 -16.32
CA ILE A 5 -11.80 -14.76 -16.42
C ILE A 5 -13.11 -14.00 -16.65
N ASP A 6 -14.00 -14.52 -17.50
CA ASP A 6 -15.31 -13.91 -17.75
C ASP A 6 -16.19 -13.86 -16.49
N LEU A 7 -16.08 -14.88 -15.62
CA LEU A 7 -16.77 -14.92 -14.33
C LEU A 7 -16.25 -13.82 -13.39
N LEU A 8 -14.93 -13.64 -13.31
CA LEU A 8 -14.31 -12.64 -12.44
C LEU A 8 -14.66 -11.21 -12.90
N ILE A 9 -14.64 -10.94 -14.21
CA ILE A 9 -15.06 -9.65 -14.77
C ILE A 9 -16.53 -9.37 -14.46
N ARG A 10 -17.41 -10.38 -14.55
CA ARG A 10 -18.85 -10.22 -14.24
C ARG A 10 -19.12 -10.02 -12.74
N TYR A 11 -18.30 -10.60 -11.87
CA TYR A 11 -18.48 -10.58 -10.42
C TYR A 11 -17.23 -10.02 -9.72
N PRO A 12 -16.95 -8.72 -9.80
CA PRO A 12 -15.69 -8.14 -9.30
C PRO A 12 -15.52 -8.21 -7.77
N LEU A 13 -16.62 -8.36 -7.02
CA LEU A 13 -16.53 -8.63 -5.58
C LEU A 13 -15.95 -10.03 -5.31
N LEU A 14 -16.27 -11.02 -6.15
CA LEU A 14 -15.69 -12.35 -6.05
C LEU A 14 -14.18 -12.28 -6.28
N GLU A 15 -13.72 -11.50 -7.26
CA GLU A 15 -12.31 -11.23 -7.49
C GLU A 15 -11.63 -10.63 -6.25
N LEU A 16 -12.22 -9.58 -5.66
CA LEU A 16 -11.71 -8.96 -4.43
C LEU A 16 -11.58 -9.98 -3.30
N PHE A 17 -12.61 -10.79 -3.06
CA PHE A 17 -12.58 -11.82 -2.02
C PHE A 17 -11.54 -12.90 -2.31
N LEU A 18 -11.35 -13.27 -3.58
CA LEU A 18 -10.34 -14.24 -3.98
C LEU A 18 -8.92 -13.70 -3.76
N ILE A 19 -8.67 -12.44 -4.14
CA ILE A 19 -7.40 -11.75 -3.87
C ILE A 19 -7.12 -11.72 -2.36
N ALA A 20 -8.12 -11.37 -1.53
CA ALA A 20 -7.99 -11.34 -0.08
C ALA A 20 -7.77 -12.75 0.51
N ALA A 21 -8.55 -13.74 0.07
CA ALA A 21 -8.51 -15.12 0.54
C ALA A 21 -7.20 -15.82 0.20
N LEU A 22 -6.58 -15.49 -0.93
CA LEU A 22 -5.26 -15.99 -1.30
C LEU A 22 -4.15 -15.18 -0.62
N GLY A 23 -4.22 -13.85 -0.67
CA GLY A 23 -3.16 -12.97 -0.19
C GLY A 23 -2.94 -13.00 1.32
N TYR A 24 -4.01 -13.08 2.11
CA TYR A 24 -3.91 -13.08 3.57
C TYR A 24 -3.18 -14.30 4.17
N PRO A 25 -3.53 -15.56 3.83
CA PRO A 25 -2.80 -16.71 4.33
C PRO A 25 -1.37 -16.74 3.79
N LEU A 26 -1.17 -16.40 2.52
CA LEU A 26 0.18 -16.30 1.93
C LEU A 26 1.04 -15.27 2.68
N GLY A 27 0.46 -14.15 3.09
CA GLY A 27 1.15 -13.12 3.88
C GLY A 27 1.54 -13.55 5.29
N LYS A 28 0.88 -14.58 5.85
CA LYS A 28 1.25 -15.18 7.15
C LYS A 28 2.38 -16.20 7.04
N ILE A 29 2.64 -16.73 5.84
CA ILE A 29 3.74 -17.68 5.64
C ILE A 29 5.05 -16.94 5.92
N ARG A 30 5.84 -17.52 6.84
CA ARG A 30 7.16 -16.99 7.20
C ARG A 30 8.20 -17.62 6.30
N PHE A 31 8.95 -16.78 5.60
CA PHE A 31 10.15 -17.19 4.87
C PHE A 31 11.36 -16.64 5.62
N PHE A 32 12.30 -17.52 5.99
CA PHE A 32 13.54 -17.13 6.68
C PHE A 32 13.33 -16.29 7.96
N GLY A 33 12.23 -16.54 8.69
CA GLY A 33 11.89 -15.81 9.92
C GLY A 33 11.09 -14.52 9.72
N THR A 34 10.90 -14.05 8.48
CA THR A 34 10.14 -12.84 8.15
C THR A 34 8.87 -13.18 7.37
N SER A 35 7.77 -12.47 7.63
CA SER A 35 6.53 -12.58 6.86
C SER A 35 6.30 -11.31 6.04
N LEU A 36 5.81 -11.45 4.81
CA LEU A 36 5.44 -10.29 3.98
C LEU A 36 4.19 -9.56 4.51
N GLY A 37 3.36 -10.22 5.32
CA GLY A 37 2.17 -9.63 5.93
C GLY A 37 1.15 -9.18 4.88
N VAL A 38 0.58 -7.99 5.09
CA VAL A 38 -0.50 -7.46 4.22
C VAL A 38 0.00 -7.12 2.81
N ALA A 39 1.31 -6.91 2.62
CA ALA A 39 1.89 -6.62 1.32
C ALA A 39 1.63 -7.74 0.29
N THR A 40 1.51 -9.00 0.73
CA THR A 40 1.18 -10.12 -0.15
C THR A 40 -0.20 -9.98 -0.80
N VAL A 41 -1.18 -9.37 -0.13
CA VAL A 41 -2.52 -9.11 -0.70
C VAL A 41 -2.41 -8.17 -1.90
N LEU A 42 -1.53 -7.15 -1.83
CA LEU A 42 -1.26 -6.24 -2.93
C LEU A 42 -0.59 -6.97 -4.11
N PHE A 43 0.41 -7.83 -3.84
CA PHE A 43 1.07 -8.60 -4.89
C PHE A 43 0.15 -9.61 -5.58
N VAL A 44 -0.73 -10.27 -4.82
CA VAL A 44 -1.74 -11.15 -5.41
C VAL A 44 -2.69 -10.34 -6.29
N GLY A 45 -3.17 -9.19 -5.81
CA GLY A 45 -4.02 -8.30 -6.63
C GLY A 45 -3.34 -7.82 -7.90
N LEU A 46 -2.05 -7.45 -7.84
CA LEU A 46 -1.26 -7.09 -9.02
C LEU A 46 -1.14 -8.28 -10.00
N GLY A 47 -0.95 -9.49 -9.47
CA GLY A 47 -0.93 -10.71 -10.27
C GLY A 47 -2.24 -10.94 -11.02
N PHE A 48 -3.38 -10.79 -10.35
CA PHE A 48 -4.71 -10.89 -10.98
C PHE A 48 -4.92 -9.79 -12.04
N GLY A 49 -4.58 -8.53 -11.73
CA GLY A 49 -4.68 -7.43 -12.69
C GLY A 49 -3.77 -7.59 -13.93
N ALA A 50 -2.65 -8.29 -13.80
CA ALA A 50 -1.77 -8.62 -14.92
C ALA A 50 -2.34 -9.70 -15.85
N LEU A 51 -3.31 -10.50 -15.41
CA LEU A 51 -3.91 -11.56 -16.23
C LEU A 51 -4.82 -11.00 -17.33
N HIS A 52 -5.56 -9.91 -17.04
CA HIS A 52 -6.46 -9.31 -18.02
C HIS A 52 -6.75 -7.84 -17.70
N PRO A 53 -6.69 -6.90 -18.69
CA PRO A 53 -6.91 -5.47 -18.45
C PRO A 53 -8.31 -5.09 -17.94
N GLN A 54 -9.29 -5.99 -18.06
CA GLN A 54 -10.67 -5.77 -17.61
C GLN A 54 -10.95 -6.28 -16.20
N LEU A 55 -9.97 -6.92 -15.54
CA LEU A 55 -10.05 -7.29 -14.13
C LEU A 55 -9.81 -6.03 -13.29
N VAL A 56 -10.86 -5.22 -13.19
CA VAL A 56 -10.83 -3.94 -12.51
C VAL A 56 -11.94 -3.95 -11.46
N LEU A 57 -11.56 -3.64 -10.22
CA LEU A 57 -12.51 -3.51 -9.13
C LEU A 57 -13.33 -2.21 -9.28
N PRO A 58 -14.59 -2.20 -8.82
CA PRO A 58 -15.40 -0.99 -8.78
C PRO A 58 -14.70 0.16 -8.05
N ASP A 59 -14.76 1.37 -8.60
CA ASP A 59 -14.09 2.57 -8.07
C ASP A 59 -14.41 2.83 -6.60
N ILE A 60 -15.63 2.50 -6.16
CA ILE A 60 -16.05 2.64 -4.77
C ILE A 60 -15.19 1.80 -3.82
N VAL A 61 -14.82 0.58 -4.20
CA VAL A 61 -13.98 -0.29 -3.38
C VAL A 61 -12.57 0.27 -3.29
N PHE A 62 -12.03 0.75 -4.41
CA PHE A 62 -10.72 1.40 -4.44
C PHE A 62 -10.69 2.65 -3.56
N MET A 63 -11.68 3.54 -3.70
CA MET A 63 -11.80 4.74 -2.86
C MET A 63 -11.93 4.39 -1.38
N LEU A 64 -12.79 3.43 -1.02
CA LEU A 64 -12.93 3.00 0.38
C LEU A 64 -11.62 2.45 0.93
N GLY A 65 -10.94 1.57 0.18
CA GLY A 65 -9.63 1.04 0.57
C GLY A 65 -8.58 2.13 0.76
N LEU A 66 -8.50 3.08 -0.17
CA LEU A 66 -7.58 4.21 -0.13
C LEU A 66 -7.85 5.12 1.07
N VAL A 67 -9.11 5.50 1.31
CA VAL A 67 -9.49 6.35 2.45
C VAL A 67 -9.16 5.66 3.77
N LEU A 68 -9.49 4.37 3.91
CA LEU A 68 -9.16 3.59 5.11
C LEU A 68 -7.65 3.46 5.31
N PHE A 69 -6.89 3.26 4.23
CA PHE A 69 -5.43 3.17 4.26
C PHE A 69 -4.79 4.49 4.70
N VAL A 70 -5.16 5.60 4.06
CA VAL A 70 -4.65 6.95 4.40
C VAL A 70 -5.04 7.34 5.81
N TYR A 71 -6.27 7.04 6.24
CA TYR A 71 -6.73 7.29 7.61
C TYR A 71 -5.89 6.51 8.64
N ASN A 72 -5.67 5.21 8.42
CA ASN A 72 -4.86 4.40 9.32
C ASN A 72 -3.40 4.88 9.39
N ILE A 73 -2.79 5.24 8.27
CA ILE A 73 -1.45 5.84 8.25
C ILE A 73 -1.44 7.15 9.05
N GLY A 74 -2.43 8.01 8.83
CA GLY A 74 -2.57 9.26 9.56
C GLY A 74 -2.69 9.03 11.07
N LEU A 75 -3.45 8.02 11.49
CA LEU A 75 -3.64 7.69 12.90
C LEU A 75 -2.38 7.04 13.53
N SER A 76 -1.75 6.07 12.85
CA SER A 76 -0.58 5.35 13.36
C SER A 76 0.67 6.23 13.40
N SER A 77 0.86 7.04 12.35
CA SER A 77 2.05 7.87 12.18
C SER A 77 1.86 9.27 12.77
N GLY A 78 0.62 9.74 12.92
CA GLY A 78 0.33 11.11 13.36
C GLY A 78 0.98 11.47 14.69
N ARG A 79 0.67 10.74 15.77
CA ARG A 79 1.23 11.04 17.11
C ARG A 79 2.75 10.99 17.13
N ASN A 80 3.35 9.97 16.51
CA ASN A 80 4.80 9.82 16.43
C ASN A 80 5.47 10.91 15.60
N PHE A 81 4.85 11.32 14.49
CA PHE A 81 5.30 12.40 13.64
C PHE A 81 5.27 13.75 14.37
N PHE A 82 4.13 14.13 14.95
CA PHE A 82 4.01 15.39 15.70
C PHE A 82 4.93 15.42 16.93
N ALA A 83 5.08 14.30 17.64
CA ALA A 83 5.99 14.20 18.77
C ALA A 83 7.47 14.38 18.35
N SER A 84 7.87 13.75 17.24
CA SER A 84 9.22 13.88 16.67
C SER A 84 9.47 15.30 16.15
N PHE A 85 8.48 15.89 15.48
CA PHE A 85 8.53 17.25 14.94
C PHE A 85 8.78 18.28 16.04
N ARG A 86 8.09 18.14 17.18
CA ARG A 86 8.16 19.09 18.29
C ARG A 86 9.44 18.98 19.13
N ARG A 87 10.07 17.80 19.21
CA ARG A 87 11.28 17.60 20.05
C ARG A 87 12.60 17.84 19.33
N LYS A 88 12.71 17.44 18.06
CA LYS A 88 13.97 17.54 17.28
C LYS A 88 13.76 17.93 15.82
N GLY A 89 12.54 17.78 15.29
CA GLY A 89 12.27 17.97 13.86
C GLY A 89 12.59 19.37 13.34
N LEU A 90 12.40 20.44 14.12
CA LEU A 90 12.79 21.77 13.65
C LEU A 90 14.30 21.91 13.46
N ARG A 91 15.09 21.38 14.40
CA ARG A 91 16.57 21.40 14.33
C ARG A 91 17.07 20.55 13.17
N ASP A 92 16.53 19.35 13.03
CA ASP A 92 16.95 18.39 12.01
C ASP A 92 16.52 18.86 10.61
N ASN A 93 15.32 19.47 10.47
CA ASN A 93 14.90 20.09 9.21
C ASN A 93 15.73 21.32 8.83
N LEU A 94 16.10 22.17 9.80
CA LEU A 94 17.01 23.30 9.53
C LEU A 94 18.37 22.80 9.05
N PHE A 95 18.88 21.72 9.66
CA PHE A 95 20.15 21.12 9.28
C PHE A 95 20.11 20.55 7.86
N VAL A 96 19.04 19.79 7.52
CA VAL A 96 18.83 19.28 6.16
C VAL A 96 18.70 20.42 5.15
N ALA A 97 17.91 21.46 5.46
CA ALA A 97 17.77 22.63 4.60
C ALA A 97 19.12 23.35 4.38
N GLY A 98 19.94 23.46 5.43
CA GLY A 98 21.29 24.03 5.34
C GLY A 98 22.22 23.21 4.44
N VAL A 99 22.23 21.89 4.59
CA VAL A 99 23.03 20.99 3.73
C VAL A 99 22.58 21.07 2.27
N LEU A 100 21.26 21.10 2.02
CA LEU A 100 20.73 21.24 0.67
C LEU A 100 21.10 22.59 0.03
N ALA A 101 21.03 23.69 0.81
CA ALA A 101 21.44 25.01 0.33
C ALA A 101 22.93 25.06 0.00
N VAL A 102 23.80 24.47 0.84
CA VAL A 102 25.23 24.38 0.55
C VAL A 102 25.48 23.52 -0.69
N GLY A 103 24.83 22.36 -0.82
CA GLY A 103 24.94 21.50 -2.00
C GLY A 103 24.51 22.21 -3.29
N PHE A 104 23.44 23.01 -3.22
CA PHE A 104 22.97 23.84 -4.33
C PHE A 104 23.95 24.98 -4.68
N ILE A 105 24.66 25.55 -3.70
CA ILE A 105 25.65 26.60 -3.96
C ILE A 105 26.96 26.03 -4.53
N VAL A 106 27.32 24.80 -4.15
CA VAL A 106 28.56 24.13 -4.57
C VAL A 106 28.46 23.46 -5.94
N THR A 107 27.25 23.07 -6.37
CA THR A 107 26.98 22.47 -7.70
C THR A 107 26.66 23.54 -8.73
#